data_AF-A0A7K1SL81-F1
#
_entry.id   AF-A0A7K1SL81-F1
#
_cell.length_a   1.000
_cell.length_b   1.000
_cell.length_c   1.000
_cell.angle_alpha   90.00
_cell.angle_beta   90.00
_cell.angle_gamma   90.00
#
_symmetry.space_group_name_H-M   'P 1'
#
loop_
_entity.id
_entity.type
_entity.pdbx_description
1 polymer ?
#
loop_
_entity_poly.entity_id
_entity_poly.type
_entity_poly.pdbx_seq_one_letter_code
_entity_poly.pdbx_strand_id
1 'polypeptide(L)' 'MNLLTLFAVGCITFMAWLTYLFGAIRFEKRCPTCGNPHPDRIARSGLMKLFTSKAYHCAACGKRFYQLEKIGAPSRQHR' A
#
# COMPACT_ATOMS: atom_id res chain seq x y z
N MET A 1 8.58 42.97 -3.76
CA MET A 1 8.17 41.61 -3.34
C MET A 1 7.01 41.21 -4.23
N ASN A 2 7.23 40.30 -5.17
CA ASN A 2 6.34 40.14 -6.33
C ASN A 2 5.23 39.13 -6.03
N LEU A 3 4.00 39.39 -6.44
CA LEU A 3 2.86 38.49 -6.24
C LEU A 3 3.16 37.05 -6.72
N LEU A 4 3.91 36.92 -7.83
CA LEU A 4 4.40 35.66 -8.36
C LEU A 4 5.26 34.87 -7.35
N THR A 5 6.08 35.56 -6.56
CA THR A 5 6.94 34.92 -5.53
C THR A 5 6.13 34.39 -4.35
N LEU A 6 5.03 35.05 -3.98
CA LEU A 6 4.14 34.58 -2.92
C LEU A 6 3.38 33.31 -3.35
N PHE A 7 2.87 33.29 -4.58
CA PHE A 7 2.23 32.08 -5.13
C PHE A 7 3.21 30.91 -5.25
N ALA A 8 4.44 31.16 -5.71
CA ALA A 8 5.46 30.13 -5.82
C ALA A 8 5.79 29.51 -4.45
N VAL A 9 6.00 30.34 -3.42
CA VAL A 9 6.28 29.86 -2.05
C VAL A 9 5.08 29.12 -1.45
N GLY A 10 3.87 29.60 -1.69
CA GLY A 10 2.63 28.92 -1.28
C GLY A 10 2.48 27.53 -1.90
N CYS A 11 2.72 27.40 -3.22
CA CYS A 11 2.69 26.11 -3.90
C CYS A 11 3.74 25.13 -3.38
N ILE A 12 4.97 25.60 -3.14
CA ILE A 12 6.07 24.75 -2.65
C ILE A 12 5.75 24.21 -1.25
N THR A 13 5.30 25.08 -0.34
CA THR A 13 4.96 24.67 1.04
C THR A 13 3.75 23.74 1.06
N PHE A 14 2.74 23.99 0.24
CA PHE A 14 1.58 23.11 0.10
C PHE A 14 1.95 21.75 -0.47
N MET A 15 2.79 21.69 -1.51
CA MET A 15 3.30 20.42 -2.07
C MET A 15 4.15 19.63 -1.06
N ALA A 16 4.99 20.32 -0.28
CA ALA A 16 5.76 19.70 0.80
C ALA A 16 4.84 19.14 1.91
N TRP A 17 3.79 19.88 2.26
CA TRP A 17 2.80 19.43 3.24
C TRP A 17 1.98 18.24 2.74
N LEU A 18 1.53 18.27 1.48
CA LEU A 18 0.84 17.16 0.86
C LEU A 18 1.73 15.92 0.81
N THR A 19 2.98 16.03 0.37
CA THR A 19 3.91 14.88 0.33
C THR A 19 4.17 14.30 1.72
N TYR A 20 4.28 15.15 2.75
CA TYR A 20 4.35 14.71 4.14
C TYR A 20 3.09 13.95 4.59
N LEU A 21 1.90 14.47 4.27
CA LEU A 21 0.63 13.81 4.58
C LEU A 21 0.47 12.49 3.81
N PHE A 22 0.78 12.46 2.52
CA PHE A 22 0.75 11.25 1.71
C PHE A 22 1.74 10.19 2.22
N GLY A 23 2.89 10.61 2.76
CA GLY A 23 3.82 9.73 3.46
C GLY A 23 3.25 9.18 4.78
N ALA A 24 2.53 10.00 5.55
CA ALA A 24 1.87 9.60 6.79
C ALA A 24 0.66 8.67 6.54
N ILE A 25 -0.02 8.79 5.40
CA ILE A 25 -1.17 7.98 5.00
C ILE A 25 -0.72 6.76 4.15
N ARG A 26 0.53 6.29 4.27
CA ARG A 26 0.96 5.06 3.59
C ARG A 26 0.06 3.90 4.04
N PHE A 27 -0.86 3.50 3.16
CA PHE A 27 -1.59 2.23 3.22
C PHE A 27 -0.59 1.12 2.94
N GLU A 28 0.20 0.86 3.96
CA GLU A 28 1.25 -0.12 3.96
C GLU A 28 0.59 -1.50 3.93
N LYS A 29 0.90 -2.29 2.89
CA LYS A 29 0.41 -3.66 2.76
C LYS A 29 1.15 -4.53 3.76
N ARG A 30 0.71 -4.48 5.02
CA ARG A 30 1.30 -5.26 6.10
C ARG A 30 0.89 -6.72 5.97
N CYS A 31 1.83 -7.61 6.26
CA CYS A 31 1.50 -9.03 6.36
C CYS A 31 0.49 -9.25 7.51
N PRO A 32 -0.60 -9.99 7.28
CA PRO A 32 -1.62 -10.22 8.30
C PRO A 32 -1.14 -11.06 9.49
N THR A 33 -0.03 -11.80 9.34
CA THR A 33 0.53 -12.62 10.43
C THR A 33 1.61 -11.87 11.21
N CYS A 34 2.56 -11.26 10.50
CA CYS A 34 3.79 -10.70 11.10
C CYS A 34 3.72 -9.17 11.27
N GLY A 35 2.75 -8.48 10.65
CA GLY A 35 2.69 -7.02 10.61
C GLY A 35 3.77 -6.35 9.75
N ASN A 36 4.68 -7.12 9.15
CA ASN A 36 5.78 -6.59 8.37
C ASN A 36 5.26 -5.83 7.13
N PRO A 37 5.75 -4.60 6.90
CA PRO A 37 5.23 -3.72 5.88
C PRO A 37 5.56 -4.07 4.43
N HIS A 38 6.57 -4.89 4.18
CA HIS A 38 7.09 -5.16 2.84
C HIS A 38 7.11 -6.67 2.55
N PRO A 39 5.94 -7.30 2.34
CA PRO A 39 5.88 -8.67 1.88
C PRO A 39 6.18 -8.75 0.37
N ASP A 40 7.10 -9.63 -0.02
CA ASP A 40 7.50 -9.83 -1.42
C ASP A 40 6.36 -10.46 -2.23
N ARG A 41 6.16 -9.95 -3.44
CA ARG A 41 5.17 -10.52 -4.38
C ARG A 41 5.74 -11.78 -5.02
N ILE A 42 4.95 -12.84 -5.03
CA ILE A 42 5.35 -14.15 -5.59
C ILE A 42 4.55 -14.47 -6.86
N ALA A 43 5.16 -15.28 -7.73
CA ALA A 43 4.51 -15.79 -8.93
C ALA A 43 3.30 -16.67 -8.56
N ARG A 44 2.21 -16.53 -9.31
CA ARG A 44 0.98 -17.30 -9.10
C ARG A 44 1.11 -18.67 -9.76
N SER A 45 0.66 -19.72 -9.06
CA SER A 45 0.44 -21.03 -9.66
C SER A 45 -0.68 -20.96 -10.72
N GLY A 46 -0.70 -21.94 -11.65
CA GLY A 46 -1.65 -21.95 -12.77
C GLY A 46 -3.11 -21.82 -12.34
N LEU A 47 -3.52 -22.57 -11.30
CA LEU A 47 -4.87 -22.50 -10.74
C LEU A 47 -5.20 -21.12 -10.14
N MET A 48 -4.22 -20.45 -9.53
CA MET A 48 -4.41 -19.13 -8.92
C MET A 48 -4.41 -17.97 -9.92
N LYS A 49 -4.00 -18.19 -11.18
CA LYS A 49 -4.18 -17.19 -12.24
C LYS A 49 -5.65 -17.00 -12.60
N LEU A 50 -6.49 -18.02 -12.39
CA LEU A 50 -7.93 -17.96 -12.62
C LEU A 50 -8.65 -17.08 -11.58
N PHE A 51 -8.05 -16.87 -10.41
CA PHE A 51 -8.61 -16.04 -9.35
C PHE A 51 -7.93 -14.66 -9.29
N THR A 52 -8.70 -13.61 -9.01
CA THR A 52 -8.21 -12.24 -8.74
C THR A 52 -7.56 -12.14 -7.34
N SER A 53 -6.59 -13.01 -7.06
CA SER A 53 -5.89 -13.10 -5.79
C SER A 53 -4.42 -12.70 -5.96
N LYS A 54 -3.89 -11.83 -5.12
CA LYS A 54 -2.46 -11.47 -5.12
C LYS A 54 -1.74 -12.34 -4.08
N ALA A 55 -0.68 -13.03 -4.49
CA ALA A 55 0.11 -13.89 -3.62
C ALA A 55 1.35 -13.14 -3.11
N TYR A 56 1.62 -13.27 -1.81
CA TYR A 56 2.74 -12.60 -1.14
C TYR A 56 3.47 -13.54 -0.17
N HIS A 57 4.74 -13.25 0.07
CA HIS A 57 5.61 -13.94 1.02
C HIS A 57 6.18 -12.92 2.03
N CYS A 58 5.95 -13.11 3.34
CA CYS A 58 6.61 -12.29 4.37
C CYS A 58 7.99 -12.90 4.68
N ALA A 59 9.09 -12.23 4.32
CA ALA A 59 10.43 -12.67 4.64
C ALA A 59 10.68 -12.78 6.17
N ALA A 60 10.01 -11.93 6.97
CA ALA A 60 10.18 -11.93 8.42
C ALA A 60 9.49 -13.11 9.15
N CYS A 61 8.45 -13.73 8.57
CA CYS A 61 7.79 -14.89 9.18
C CYS A 61 7.82 -16.16 8.31
N GLY A 62 8.38 -16.08 7.11
CA GLY A 62 8.44 -17.18 6.14
C GLY A 62 7.09 -17.63 5.60
N LYS A 63 5.98 -16.97 5.97
CA LYS A 63 4.63 -17.39 5.57
C LYS A 63 4.22 -16.78 4.24
N ARG A 64 3.53 -17.61 3.45
CA ARG A 64 2.86 -17.20 2.20
C ARG A 64 1.40 -16.90 2.50
N PHE A 65 0.88 -15.82 1.93
CA PHE A 65 -0.53 -15.44 2.09
C PHE A 65 -1.09 -14.86 0.79
N TYR A 66 -2.42 -14.94 0.66
CA TYR A 66 -3.15 -14.53 -0.53
C TYR A 66 -4.12 -13.41 -0.19
N GLN A 67 -3.99 -12.27 -0.87
CA GLN A 67 -4.94 -11.18 -0.80
C GLN A 67 -6.00 -11.39 -1.89
N LEU A 68 -7.19 -11.79 -1.47
CA LEU A 68 -8.36 -11.84 -2.35
C LEU A 68 -8.86 -10.42 -2.54
N GLU A 69 -8.89 -9.94 -3.79
CA GLU A 69 -9.61 -8.70 -4.11
C GLU A 69 -11.10 -9.02 -4.11
N LYS A 70 -11.77 -8.78 -2.97
CA LYS A 70 -13.22 -8.92 -2.88
C LYS A 70 -13.86 -7.87 -3.79
N ILE A 71 -14.49 -8.31 -4.87
CA ILE A 71 -15.37 -7.46 -5.67
C ILE A 71 -16.58 -7.15 -4.77
N GLY A 72 -16.60 -5.95 -4.15
CA GLY A 72 -17.80 -5.41 -3.51
C GLY A 72 -17.94 -5.52 -1.98
N ALA A 73 -16.90 -5.81 -1.19
CA ALA A 73 -17.02 -5.68 0.28
C ALA A 73 -15.70 -5.24 0.94
N PRO A 74 -15.74 -4.33 1.94
CA PRO A 74 -14.56 -3.99 2.72
C PRO A 74 -14.00 -5.26 3.36
N SER A 75 -12.68 -5.40 3.22
CA SER A 75 -11.88 -6.52 3.71
C SER A 75 -12.03 -6.68 5.22
N ARG A 76 -13.03 -7.45 5.67
CA ARG A 76 -13.01 -8.05 7.00
C ARG A 76 -11.90 -9.10 7.02
N GLN A 77 -10.81 -8.76 7.72
CA GLN A 77 -9.85 -9.72 8.24
C GLN A 77 -10.60 -10.69 9.14
N HIS A 78 -10.67 -11.95 8.72
CA HIS A 78 -11.16 -13.01 9.58
C HIS A 78 -10.02 -13.35 10.55
N ARG A 79 -10.30 -13.17 11.85
CA ARG A 79 -9.48 -13.63 12.97
C ARG A 79 -9.63 -15.14 13.15
#